data_AF-A0A9X2Z1P8-F1
#
_entry.id   AF-A0A9X2Z1P8-F1
#
_cell.length_a   1.000
_cell.length_b   1.000
_cell.length_c   1.000
_cell.angle_alpha   90.00
_cell.angle_beta   90.00
_cell.angle_gamma   90.00
#
_symmetry.space_group_name_H-M   'P 1'
#
loop_
_entity.id
_entity.type
_entity.pdbx_description
1 polymer ?
#
loop_
_entity_poly.entity_id
_entity_poly.type
_entity_poly.pdbx_seq_one_letter_code
_entity_poly.pdbx_strand_id
1 'polypeptide(L)'
;MKEITTELCGRQFSKWAAPRLTGELDEQVEAWAPRSLEEQNYPFLVLWRPRTRRFGGREQSGQQPRVLAISINEEGQREILYQI
;
A
#
# COMPACT_ATOMS: atom_id res chain seq x y z
N MET A 1 -3.83 4.61 -18.89
CA MET A 1 -3.00 5.68 -18.32
C MET A 1 -2.58 6.70 -19.36
N LYS A 2 -1.90 6.31 -20.46
CA LYS A 2 -1.45 7.23 -21.52
C LYS A 2 -2.55 8.15 -22.09
N GLU A 3 -3.72 7.60 -22.34
CA GLU A 3 -4.84 8.31 -22.96
C GLU A 3 -5.42 9.37 -22.01
N ILE A 4 -5.81 8.95 -20.80
CA ILE A 4 -6.32 9.82 -19.74
C ILE A 4 -5.34 10.95 -19.38
N THR A 5 -4.03 10.66 -19.23
CA THR A 5 -3.07 11.71 -18.86
C THR A 5 -2.74 12.66 -20.01
N THR A 6 -2.86 12.22 -21.27
CA THR A 6 -2.70 13.10 -22.42
C THR A 6 -3.91 14.01 -22.58
N GLU A 7 -5.12 13.47 -22.41
CA GLU A 7 -6.38 14.22 -22.44
C GLU A 7 -6.42 15.28 -21.34
N LEU A 8 -6.09 14.91 -20.10
CA LEU A 8 -6.21 15.81 -18.94
C LEU A 8 -5.01 16.74 -18.73
N CYS A 9 -3.80 16.35 -19.15
CA CYS A 9 -2.58 17.12 -18.87
C CYS A 9 -1.89 17.67 -20.13
N GLY A 10 -2.39 17.38 -21.33
CA GLY A 10 -1.83 17.85 -22.60
C GLY A 10 -0.42 17.34 -22.92
N ARG A 11 0.10 16.37 -22.14
CA ARG A 11 1.46 15.83 -22.28
C ARG A 11 1.46 14.30 -22.17
N GLN A 12 2.27 13.66 -23.01
CA GLN A 12 2.48 12.21 -22.90
C GLN A 12 3.52 11.89 -21.83
N PHE A 13 3.13 11.00 -20.92
CA PHE A 13 4.06 10.40 -19.98
C PHE A 13 4.49 9.02 -20.48
N SER A 14 5.79 8.72 -20.37
CA SER A 14 6.30 7.39 -20.66
C SER A 14 5.82 6.40 -19.59
N LYS A 15 5.71 5.12 -19.95
CA LYS A 15 5.31 4.05 -19.03
C LYS A 15 6.27 3.92 -17.82
N TRP A 16 7.49 4.45 -17.96
CA TRP A 16 8.56 4.45 -16.96
C TRP A 16 8.58 5.70 -16.07
N ALA A 17 7.72 6.69 -16.33
CA ALA A 17 7.65 7.90 -15.52
C ALA A 17 6.99 7.66 -14.15
N ALA A 18 6.05 6.72 -14.07
CA ALA A 18 5.25 6.51 -12.85
C ALA A 18 6.08 6.11 -11.62
N PRO A 19 7.01 5.13 -11.68
CA PRO A 19 7.85 4.79 -10.51
C PRO A 19 8.73 5.95 -10.05
N ARG A 20 9.21 6.78 -10.98
CA ARG A 20 10.00 7.97 -10.66
C ARG A 20 9.17 9.03 -9.93
N LEU A 21 7.87 9.13 -10.24
CA LEU A 21 6.96 10.09 -9.62
C LEU A 21 6.49 9.64 -8.23
N THR A 22 6.59 8.35 -7.91
CA THR A 22 6.14 7.80 -6.62
C THR A 22 7.28 7.55 -5.64
N GLY A 23 8.55 7.76 -6.02
CA GLY A 23 9.69 7.47 -5.14
C GLY A 23 9.63 8.18 -3.79
N GLU A 24 9.20 9.45 -3.76
CA GLU A 24 9.02 10.20 -2.51
C GLU A 24 7.92 9.60 -1.60
N LEU A 25 6.91 8.96 -2.20
CA LEU A 25 5.86 8.27 -1.45
C LEU A 25 6.39 6.97 -0.84
N ASP A 26 7.28 6.26 -1.55
CA ASP A 26 7.92 5.06 -1.04
C ASP A 26 8.74 5.37 0.22
N GLU A 27 9.53 6.46 0.19
CA GLU A 27 10.28 6.94 1.37
C GLU A 27 9.36 7.30 2.56
N GLN A 28 8.23 7.96 2.30
CA GLN A 28 7.25 8.28 3.34
C GLN A 28 6.62 7.03 3.96
N VAL A 29 6.31 6.02 3.14
CA VAL A 29 5.75 4.75 3.61
C VAL A 29 6.79 3.99 4.45
N GLU A 30 8.05 3.96 4.02
CA GLU A 30 9.14 3.34 4.78
C GLU A 30 9.37 4.02 6.13
N ALA A 31 9.25 5.35 6.19
CA ALA A 31 9.37 6.10 7.44
C ALA A 31 8.16 5.91 8.38
N TRP A 32 6.95 5.76 7.85
CA TRP A 32 5.73 5.54 8.62
C TRP A 32 5.62 4.11 9.18
N ALA A 33 6.10 3.12 8.43
CA ALA A 33 5.92 1.71 8.74
C ALA A 33 6.45 1.28 10.14
N PRO A 34 7.65 1.67 10.59
CA PRO A 34 8.21 1.22 11.88
C PRO A 34 7.74 2.02 13.11
N ARG A 35 6.62 2.75 13.05
CA ARG A 35 6.11 3.51 14.20
C ARG A 35 5.68 2.60 15.37
N SER A 36 5.73 3.13 16.58
CA SER A 36 5.25 2.41 17.77
C SER A 36 3.74 2.20 17.71
N LEU A 37 3.29 1.02 18.15
CA LEU A 37 1.87 0.68 18.32
C LEU A 37 1.46 0.63 19.80
N GLU A 38 2.37 0.92 20.72
CA GLU A 38 2.13 0.82 22.17
C GLU A 38 1.38 2.03 22.74
N GLU A 39 1.32 3.13 21.97
CA GLU A 39 0.74 4.40 22.41
C GLU A 39 -0.80 4.39 22.46
N GLN A 40 -1.45 3.37 21.86
CA GLN A 40 -2.91 3.26 21.78
C GLN A 40 -3.39 1.84 22.07
N ASN A 41 -4.61 1.75 22.60
CA ASN A 41 -5.32 0.48 22.73
C ASN A 41 -6.05 0.11 21.44
N TYR A 42 -5.93 -1.15 21.05
CA TYR A 42 -6.55 -1.71 19.85
C TYR A 42 -7.50 -2.85 20.23
N PRO A 43 -8.73 -2.53 20.69
CA PRO A 43 -9.67 -3.53 21.18
C PRO A 43 -10.08 -4.56 20.12
N PHE A 44 -9.99 -4.21 18.83
CA PHE A 44 -10.28 -5.14 17.74
C PHE A 44 -9.18 -5.13 16.68
N LEU A 45 -8.81 -6.33 16.22
CA LEU A 45 -7.86 -6.54 15.14
C LEU A 45 -8.48 -7.35 14.01
N VAL A 46 -8.36 -6.85 12.79
CA VAL A 46 -8.78 -7.50 11.56
C VAL A 46 -7.53 -7.83 10.76
N LEU A 47 -7.32 -9.12 10.50
CA LEU A 47 -6.25 -9.60 9.63
C LEU A 47 -6.86 -9.98 8.28
N TRP A 48 -6.37 -9.36 7.22
CA TRP A 48 -6.82 -9.64 5.87
C TRP A 48 -5.68 -10.07 4.97
N ARG A 49 -5.86 -11.18 4.28
CA ARG A 49 -4.94 -11.67 3.26
C ARG A 49 -5.57 -11.51 1.88
N PRO A 50 -5.27 -10.42 1.15
CA PRO A 50 -5.78 -10.27 -0.20
C PRO A 50 -5.13 -11.30 -1.13
N ARG A 51 -5.94 -11.90 -2.02
CA ARG A 51 -5.40 -12.67 -3.15
C ARG A 51 -4.84 -11.69 -4.16
N THR A 52 -3.52 -11.53 -4.18
CA THR A 52 -2.86 -10.70 -5.18
C THR A 52 -2.74 -11.48 -6.49
N ARG A 53 -3.38 -10.99 -7.56
CA ARG A 53 -3.06 -11.43 -8.93
C ARG A 53 -1.98 -10.50 -9.46
N ARG A 54 -0.78 -11.02 -9.71
CA ARG A 54 0.29 -10.21 -10.33
C ARG A 54 0.04 -10.05 -11.83
N PHE A 55 0.15 -8.81 -12.33
CA PHE A 55 0.23 -8.53 -13.76
C PHE A 55 1.45 -9.24 -14.36
N GLY A 56 1.23 -10.21 -15.26
CA GLY A 56 2.32 -10.93 -15.95
C GLY A 56 2.42 -12.45 -15.71
N GLY A 57 1.49 -13.06 -14.96
CA GLY A 57 1.21 -14.50 -15.07
C GLY A 57 2.19 -15.48 -14.43
N ARG A 58 3.26 -15.04 -13.76
CA ARG A 58 4.13 -15.92 -12.95
C ARG A 58 3.97 -15.63 -11.46
N GLU A 59 3.46 -16.62 -10.76
CA GLU A 59 3.54 -16.72 -9.30
C GLU A 59 5.02 -16.89 -8.95
N GLN A 60 5.65 -15.86 -8.39
CA GLN A 60 6.99 -16.01 -7.82
C GLN A 60 6.83 -16.83 -6.55
N SER A 61 7.04 -18.15 -6.68
CA SER A 61 7.28 -19.08 -5.58
C SER A 61 8.41 -18.52 -4.73
N GLY A 62 8.07 -17.80 -3.65
CA GLY A 62 9.04 -17.14 -2.76
C GLY A 62 8.57 -15.80 -2.17
N GLN A 63 7.49 -15.20 -2.67
CA GLN A 63 6.93 -14.00 -2.03
C GLN A 63 6.05 -14.42 -0.86
N GLN A 64 6.45 -14.08 0.37
CA GLN A 64 5.66 -14.37 1.55
C GLN A 64 4.25 -13.77 1.42
N PRO A 65 3.22 -14.46 1.96
CA PRO A 65 1.86 -13.98 1.90
C PRO A 65 1.74 -12.65 2.63
N ARG A 66 1.41 -11.58 1.89
CA ARG A 66 1.18 -10.27 2.51
C ARG A 66 -0.12 -10.29 3.31
N VAL A 67 -0.05 -10.00 4.60
CA VAL A 67 -1.19 -9.82 5.49
C VAL A 67 -1.31 -8.35 5.84
N LEU A 68 -2.51 -7.79 5.69
CA LEU A 68 -2.83 -6.45 6.13
C LEU A 68 -3.49 -6.53 7.52
N ALA A 69 -2.89 -5.87 8.51
CA ALA A 69 -3.48 -5.70 9.83
C ALA A 69 -4.21 -4.36 9.91
N ILE A 70 -5.49 -4.40 10.25
CA ILE A 70 -6.34 -3.23 10.47
C ILE A 70 -6.89 -3.29 11.88
N SER A 71 -6.76 -2.21 12.63
CA SER A 71 -7.32 -2.08 13.96
C SER A 71 -8.57 -1.22 13.96
N ILE A 72 -9.39 -1.38 15.00
CA ILE A 72 -10.43 -0.43 15.38
C ILE A 72 -10.13 0.04 16.80
N ASN A 73 -9.96 1.35 17.00
CA ASN A 73 -9.66 1.95 18.29
C ASN A 73 -10.92 2.11 19.16
N GLU A 74 -10.78 2.65 20.37
CA GLU A 74 -11.89 2.83 21.32
C GLU A 74 -12.98 3.80 20.82
N GLU A 75 -12.64 4.77 19.95
CA GLU A 75 -13.62 5.64 19.29
C GLU A 75 -14.29 5.00 18.05
N GLY A 76 -13.95 3.75 17.73
CA GLY A 76 -14.48 3.05 16.56
C GLY A 76 -13.80 3.43 15.23
N GLN A 77 -12.67 4.13 15.27
CA GLN A 77 -11.91 4.54 14.08
C GLN A 77 -10.98 3.42 13.61
N ARG A 78 -10.85 3.27 12.29
CA ARG A 78 -10.03 2.23 11.67
C ARG A 78 -8.64 2.75 11.35
N GLU A 79 -7.62 2.00 11.72
CA GLU A 79 -6.22 2.30 11.40
C GLU A 79 -5.53 1.08 10.79
N ILE A 80 -4.67 1.30 9.78
CA ILE A 80 -3.78 0.25 9.27
C ILE A 80 -2.57 0.16 10.19
N LEU A 81 -2.34 -0.99 10.82
CA LEU A 81 -1.22 -1.16 11.75
C LEU A 81 0.09 -1.47 11.02
N TYR A 82 0.09 -2.47 10.14
CA TYR A 82 1.27 -2.87 9.37
C TYR A 82 0.91 -3.87 8.26
N GLN A 83 1.83 -4.09 7.31
CA GLN A 83 1.78 -5.18 6.33
C GLN A 83 2.84 -6.24 6.67
N ILE A 84 2.42 -7.42 7.15
CA ILE A 84 3.30 -8.56 7.47
C ILE A 84 3.58 -9.38 6.21
#